data_AF-A0A151L9J9-F1
#
_entry.id   AF-A0A151L9J9-F1
#
_cell.length_a   1.000
_cell.length_b   1.000
_cell.length_c   1.000
_cell.angle_alpha   90.00
_cell.angle_beta   90.00
_cell.angle_gamma   90.00
#
_symmetry.space_group_name_H-M   'P 1'
#
loop_
_entity.id
_entity.type
_entity.pdbx_description
1 polymer ?
#
loop_
_entity_poly.entity_id
_entity_poly.type
_entity_poly.pdbx_seq_one_letter_code
_entity_poly.pdbx_strand_id
1 'polypeptide(L)'
;DIYGRSGERKYGCRKRDILNLKIRLTLPKQFSWGDPFNDENFEENVDDQKDCGSCYSISSVYSLERRFEILFWKKYKKKVNMPRLSHQSILSCSPYNQGCDGGYPFLVGKHMYEYGIIPEQYMHYENNDYKNCIMDMGNYNHINKQNRNIKEIYYVSDYNYINGCYECTNEYEMMNEIILNGPIVAAINATSELLNYYNIEDKNVVYDILPKDTHQVCDVPNKGFNGWQQTNHAINIVGWGEQIINKDKMKNDDTNNNNNDNNHKLVKYWIIRNTWGKNWGYKGYLKFQRGINLAGIESQAVYIDPDFSRGYPKNILQSDPLQ
;
A
#
# COMPACT_ATOMS: atom_id res chain seq x y z
N ASP A 1 31.89 11.59 -28.68
CA ASP A 1 32.45 10.86 -27.52
C ASP A 1 32.38 11.70 -26.27
N ILE A 2 31.41 11.41 -25.39
CA ILE A 2 31.22 12.08 -24.09
C ILE A 2 30.93 11.01 -23.02
N TYR A 3 31.65 9.90 -23.12
CA TYR A 3 31.68 8.87 -22.08
C TYR A 3 32.49 9.38 -20.87
N GLY A 4 31.83 10.17 -20.03
CA GLY A 4 32.24 10.42 -18.64
C GLY A 4 31.51 9.44 -17.73
N ARG A 5 32.16 8.31 -17.44
CA ARG A 5 31.71 7.29 -16.48
C ARG A 5 31.64 7.87 -15.06
N SER A 6 30.44 8.17 -14.58
CA SER A 6 30.02 7.77 -13.23
C SER A 6 28.67 7.10 -13.38
N GLY A 7 28.60 5.79 -13.10
CA GLY A 7 27.35 5.04 -13.20
C GLY A 7 26.38 5.48 -12.11
N GLU A 8 25.61 6.54 -12.36
CA GLU A 8 24.37 6.76 -11.62
C GLU A 8 23.44 5.61 -11.97
N ARG A 9 23.34 4.61 -11.09
CA ARG A 9 22.30 3.59 -11.18
C ARG A 9 20.95 4.31 -11.26
N LYS A 10 20.29 4.24 -12.41
CA LYS A 10 18.91 4.71 -12.58
C LYS A 10 17.99 3.73 -11.87
N TYR A 11 17.58 4.06 -10.65
CA TYR A 11 16.55 3.32 -9.94
C TYR A 11 15.18 3.94 -10.24
N GLY A 12 14.52 3.46 -11.30
CA GLY A 12 13.26 4.03 -11.81
C GLY A 12 13.44 5.26 -12.72
N CYS A 13 12.32 5.85 -13.12
CA CYS A 13 12.27 6.95 -14.10
C CYS A 13 12.57 8.35 -13.55
N ARG A 14 12.89 8.47 -12.25
CA ARG A 14 13.19 9.77 -11.62
C ARG A 14 14.66 9.82 -11.20
N LYS A 15 15.35 10.92 -11.52
CA LYS A 15 16.64 11.23 -10.90
C LYS A 15 16.43 11.45 -9.40
N ARG A 16 17.36 10.95 -8.58
CA ARG A 16 17.33 11.12 -7.12
C ARG A 16 17.14 12.60 -6.79
N ASP A 17 16.07 12.93 -6.08
CA ASP A 17 15.72 14.33 -5.81
C ASP A 17 16.67 14.91 -4.74
N ILE A 18 17.63 15.75 -5.17
CA ILE A 18 18.64 16.38 -4.31
C ILE A 18 18.08 17.68 -3.69
N LEU A 19 16.99 18.25 -4.23
CA LEU A 19 16.51 19.59 -3.86
C LEU A 19 15.75 19.66 -2.52
N ASN A 20 15.21 18.54 -2.01
CA ASN A 20 14.35 18.51 -0.80
C ASN A 20 15.08 18.05 0.48
N LEU A 21 16.39 18.26 0.57
CA LEU A 21 17.22 17.85 1.71
C LEU A 21 16.86 18.55 3.04
N LYS A 22 16.40 19.81 3.00
CA LYS A 22 16.02 20.57 4.22
C LYS A 22 14.68 20.13 4.82
N ILE A 23 13.74 19.65 4.00
CA ILE A 23 12.40 19.24 4.45
C ILE A 23 12.44 17.81 5.05
N ARG A 24 13.37 16.96 4.61
CA ARG A 24 13.60 15.61 5.18
C ARG A 24 14.02 15.61 6.66
N LEU A 25 14.49 16.74 7.20
CA LEU A 25 14.94 16.86 8.59
C LEU A 25 13.79 17.00 9.62
N THR A 26 12.55 17.18 9.17
CA THR A 26 11.40 17.36 10.08
C THR A 26 10.66 16.07 10.42
N LEU A 27 10.79 15.03 9.59
CA LEU A 27 10.15 13.75 9.83
C LEU A 27 11.03 12.87 10.74
N PRO A 28 10.43 12.06 11.63
CA PRO A 28 11.20 11.14 12.48
C PRO A 28 11.94 10.10 11.63
N LYS A 29 13.10 9.66 12.10
CA LYS A 29 13.89 8.60 11.44
C LYS A 29 13.12 7.28 11.34
N GLN A 30 12.22 7.04 12.29
CA GLN A 30 11.40 5.83 12.36
C GLN A 30 9.98 6.20 12.79
N PHE A 31 8.99 5.63 12.11
CA PHE A 31 7.58 5.81 12.42
C PHE A 31 6.76 4.66 11.86
N SER A 32 5.68 4.29 12.55
CA SER A 32 4.72 3.28 12.09
C SER A 32 3.39 3.46 12.81
N TRP A 33 2.29 3.13 12.13
CA TRP A 33 0.96 3.03 12.75
C TRP A 33 0.70 1.68 13.44
N GLY A 34 1.68 0.77 13.42
CA GLY A 34 1.61 -0.56 14.01
C GLY A 34 2.38 -1.54 13.13
N ASP A 35 3.35 -2.25 13.71
CA ASP A 35 4.16 -3.23 12.99
C ASP A 35 4.81 -4.24 13.94
N PRO A 36 5.15 -5.44 13.46
CA PRO A 36 5.75 -6.49 14.29
C PRO A 36 7.23 -6.27 14.61
N PHE A 37 7.92 -5.31 13.98
CA PHE A 37 9.36 -5.09 14.21
C PHE A 37 9.62 -4.25 15.46
N ASN A 38 8.71 -3.33 15.78
CA ASN A 38 8.84 -2.36 16.88
C ASN A 38 7.96 -2.67 18.09
N ASP A 39 7.00 -3.59 17.94
CA ASP A 39 6.16 -4.09 19.02
C ASP A 39 6.07 -5.62 18.96
N GLU A 40 6.65 -6.29 19.96
CA GLU A 40 6.69 -7.75 20.01
C GLU A 40 5.31 -8.37 20.27
N ASN A 41 4.42 -7.62 20.93
CA ASN A 41 3.03 -7.99 21.21
C ASN A 41 2.08 -7.62 20.06
N PHE A 42 2.60 -7.07 18.96
CA PHE A 42 1.78 -6.76 17.79
C PHE A 42 1.21 -8.05 17.20
N GLU A 43 -0.12 -8.13 17.25
CA GLU A 43 -0.91 -9.17 16.64
C GLU A 43 -1.95 -8.55 15.72
N GLU A 44 -1.90 -8.93 14.45
CA GLU A 44 -2.86 -8.55 13.45
C GLU A 44 -3.19 -9.78 12.61
N ASN A 45 -4.40 -9.89 12.10
CA ASN A 45 -4.73 -10.89 11.09
C ASN A 45 -4.30 -10.37 9.70
N VAL A 46 -3.16 -10.86 9.23
CA VAL A 46 -2.69 -10.59 7.86
C VAL A 46 -3.46 -11.49 6.89
N ASP A 47 -4.18 -10.87 5.97
CA ASP A 47 -4.98 -11.55 4.95
C ASP A 47 -4.10 -12.39 4.00
N ASP A 48 -4.68 -13.47 3.49
CA ASP A 48 -4.07 -14.31 2.46
C ASP A 48 -4.97 -14.31 1.23
N GLN A 49 -4.47 -13.71 0.15
CA GLN A 49 -5.16 -13.61 -1.14
C GLN A 49 -5.27 -14.96 -1.84
N LYS A 50 -4.42 -15.94 -1.49
CA LYS A 50 -4.28 -17.23 -2.16
C LYS A 50 -3.99 -17.07 -3.66
N ASP A 51 -4.68 -17.79 -4.52
CA ASP A 51 -4.40 -17.86 -5.97
C ASP A 51 -5.06 -16.73 -6.77
N CYS A 52 -6.06 -16.04 -6.21
CA CYS A 52 -6.74 -14.93 -6.85
C CYS A 52 -5.85 -13.68 -6.86
N GLY A 53 -5.83 -12.95 -7.99
CA GLY A 53 -5.15 -11.67 -8.16
C GLY A 53 -5.81 -10.51 -7.42
N SER A 54 -6.21 -10.71 -6.16
CA SER A 54 -7.01 -9.77 -5.36
C SER A 54 -6.19 -8.82 -4.47
N CYS A 55 -4.87 -8.75 -4.67
CA CYS A 55 -3.95 -7.89 -3.89
C CYS A 55 -4.41 -6.42 -3.87
N TYR A 56 -4.90 -5.91 -5.00
CA TYR A 56 -5.41 -4.55 -5.14
C TYR A 56 -6.64 -4.28 -4.27
N SER A 57 -7.53 -5.27 -4.13
CA SER A 57 -8.71 -5.20 -3.27
C SER A 57 -8.29 -5.24 -1.80
N ILE A 58 -7.57 -6.30 -1.41
CA ILE A 58 -7.20 -6.54 0.00
C ILE A 58 -6.40 -5.36 0.56
N SER A 59 -5.42 -4.86 -0.20
CA SER A 59 -4.60 -3.73 0.24
C SER A 59 -5.39 -2.42 0.36
N SER A 60 -6.31 -2.15 -0.58
CA SER A 60 -7.16 -0.96 -0.54
C SER A 60 -8.12 -0.96 0.64
N VAL A 61 -8.74 -2.11 0.90
CA VAL A 61 -9.68 -2.29 2.01
C VAL A 61 -8.95 -2.15 3.35
N TYR A 62 -7.77 -2.76 3.49
CA TYR A 62 -6.93 -2.57 4.68
C TYR A 62 -6.59 -1.10 4.94
N SER A 63 -6.20 -0.36 3.89
CA SER A 63 -5.89 1.07 4.00
C SER A 63 -7.10 1.85 4.50
N LEU A 64 -8.29 1.60 3.95
CA LEU A 64 -9.54 2.21 4.41
C LEU A 64 -9.84 1.88 5.89
N GLU A 65 -9.77 0.61 6.29
CA GLU A 65 -10.03 0.20 7.68
C GLU A 65 -9.12 0.91 8.68
N ARG A 66 -7.80 0.92 8.43
CA ARG A 66 -6.84 1.56 9.33
C ARG A 66 -7.00 3.09 9.32
N ARG A 67 -7.18 3.70 8.15
CA ARG A 67 -7.41 5.15 8.03
C ARG A 67 -8.70 5.56 8.72
N PHE A 68 -9.75 4.73 8.68
CA PHE A 68 -10.97 4.94 9.45
C PHE A 68 -10.67 5.10 10.93
N GLU A 69 -10.01 4.11 11.55
CA GLU A 69 -9.71 4.13 12.99
C GLU A 69 -8.83 5.33 13.36
N ILE A 70 -7.78 5.60 12.56
CA ILE A 70 -6.83 6.71 12.78
C ILE A 70 -7.53 8.07 12.67
N LEU A 71 -8.22 8.33 11.57
CA LEU A 71 -8.83 9.63 11.29
C LEU A 71 -10.05 9.87 12.18
N PHE A 72 -10.79 8.82 12.53
CA PHE A 72 -11.88 8.92 13.48
C PHE A 72 -11.38 9.30 14.86
N TRP A 73 -10.29 8.67 15.34
CA TRP A 73 -9.65 9.08 16.59
C TRP A 73 -9.11 10.51 16.50
N LYS A 74 -8.45 10.89 15.41
CA LYS A 74 -7.92 12.26 15.26
C LYS A 74 -9.02 13.32 15.35
N LYS A 75 -10.15 13.08 14.68
CA LYS A 75 -11.28 14.00 14.57
C LYS A 75 -12.17 14.03 15.82
N TYR A 76 -12.51 12.87 16.37
CA TYR A 76 -13.52 12.75 17.44
C TYR A 76 -12.94 12.32 18.79
N LYS A 77 -11.63 12.04 18.88
CA LYS A 77 -10.95 11.55 20.10
C LYS A 77 -11.55 10.26 20.68
N LYS A 78 -12.28 9.50 19.87
CA LYS A 78 -12.92 8.23 20.23
C LYS A 78 -12.22 7.11 19.48
N LYS A 79 -11.79 6.08 20.21
CA LYS A 79 -11.27 4.86 19.59
C LYS A 79 -12.45 4.02 19.11
N VAL A 80 -12.34 3.53 17.88
CA VAL A 80 -13.30 2.64 17.24
C VAL A 80 -12.51 1.50 16.63
N ASN A 81 -13.13 0.33 16.57
CA ASN A 81 -12.59 -0.81 15.85
C ASN A 81 -13.49 -1.05 14.65
N MET A 82 -12.92 -1.02 13.46
CA MET A 82 -13.67 -1.29 12.25
C MET A 82 -14.04 -2.78 12.18
N PRO A 83 -15.26 -3.14 11.75
CA PRO A 83 -15.49 -4.52 11.32
C PRO A 83 -14.61 -4.80 10.10
N ARG A 84 -14.21 -6.07 9.93
CA ARG A 84 -13.53 -6.48 8.70
C ARG A 84 -14.47 -6.25 7.53
N LEU A 85 -13.98 -5.56 6.51
CA LEU A 85 -14.72 -5.24 5.29
C LEU A 85 -14.50 -6.32 4.23
N SER A 86 -15.47 -6.43 3.33
CA SER A 86 -15.52 -7.51 2.35
C SER A 86 -14.65 -7.23 1.13
N HIS A 87 -13.49 -7.88 1.07
CA HIS A 87 -12.66 -7.91 -0.14
C HIS A 87 -13.43 -8.51 -1.32
N GLN A 88 -14.24 -9.53 -1.04
CA GLN A 88 -15.06 -10.22 -2.05
C GLN A 88 -16.06 -9.29 -2.72
N SER A 89 -16.63 -8.33 -1.98
CA SER A 89 -17.59 -7.38 -2.56
C SER A 89 -16.94 -6.55 -3.67
N ILE A 90 -15.66 -6.16 -3.52
CA ILE A 90 -14.93 -5.49 -4.59
C ILE A 90 -14.74 -6.42 -5.79
N LEU A 91 -14.31 -7.66 -5.57
CA LEU A 91 -14.08 -8.64 -6.65
C LEU A 91 -15.34 -8.91 -7.47
N SER A 92 -16.46 -9.11 -6.77
CA SER A 92 -17.73 -9.54 -7.36
C SER A 92 -18.59 -8.39 -7.89
N CYS A 93 -18.50 -7.20 -7.29
CA CYS A 93 -19.41 -6.09 -7.61
C CYS A 93 -18.76 -4.98 -8.43
N SER A 94 -17.44 -4.78 -8.36
CA SER A 94 -16.82 -3.60 -8.96
C SER A 94 -16.84 -3.64 -10.49
N PRO A 95 -17.51 -2.69 -11.17
CA PRO A 95 -17.44 -2.57 -12.62
C PRO A 95 -16.08 -2.02 -13.11
N TYR A 96 -15.24 -1.55 -12.18
CA TYR A 96 -13.98 -0.86 -12.48
C TYR A 96 -12.74 -1.76 -12.48
N ASN A 97 -12.85 -2.99 -11.98
CA ASN A 97 -11.72 -3.91 -11.82
C ASN A 97 -12.09 -5.28 -12.41
N GLN A 98 -11.10 -6.16 -12.58
CA GLN A 98 -11.24 -7.41 -13.33
C GLN A 98 -11.23 -8.63 -12.39
N GLY A 99 -11.86 -8.51 -11.22
CA GLY A 99 -11.98 -9.62 -10.27
C GLY A 99 -10.61 -10.25 -9.94
N CYS A 100 -10.47 -11.55 -10.17
CA CYS A 100 -9.21 -12.26 -9.91
C CYS A 100 -8.12 -12.05 -10.96
N ASP A 101 -8.44 -11.43 -12.10
CA ASP A 101 -7.46 -11.09 -13.14
C ASP A 101 -6.72 -9.78 -12.83
N GLY A 102 -7.10 -9.09 -11.76
CA GLY A 102 -6.40 -7.93 -11.22
C GLY A 102 -7.22 -6.64 -11.20
N GLY A 103 -6.57 -5.56 -10.78
CA GLY A 103 -7.21 -4.27 -10.64
C GLY A 103 -6.27 -3.20 -10.08
N TYR A 104 -6.81 -1.99 -9.93
CA TYR A 104 -6.05 -0.81 -9.53
C TYR A 104 -6.59 -0.26 -8.20
N PRO A 105 -5.75 -0.04 -7.17
CA PRO A 105 -6.18 0.53 -5.89
C PRO A 105 -6.96 1.85 -6.02
N PHE A 106 -6.55 2.71 -6.97
CA PHE A 106 -7.28 3.93 -7.31
C PHE A 106 -8.74 3.66 -7.69
N LEU A 107 -8.99 2.63 -8.50
CA LEU A 107 -10.34 2.25 -8.94
C LEU A 107 -11.13 1.54 -7.84
N VAL A 108 -10.47 0.90 -6.87
CA VAL A 108 -11.12 0.43 -5.64
C VAL A 108 -11.60 1.63 -4.81
N GLY A 109 -10.78 2.67 -4.67
CA GLY A 109 -11.18 3.96 -4.08
C GLY A 109 -12.42 4.53 -4.76
N LYS A 110 -12.44 4.56 -6.11
CA LYS A 110 -13.61 4.98 -6.89
C LYS A 110 -14.86 4.14 -6.61
N HIS A 111 -14.72 2.81 -6.59
CA HIS A 111 -15.84 1.92 -6.26
C HIS A 111 -16.41 2.25 -4.87
N MET A 112 -15.55 2.37 -3.85
CA MET A 112 -15.96 2.67 -2.48
C MET A 112 -16.49 4.10 -2.32
N TYR A 113 -16.13 5.02 -3.21
CA TYR A 113 -16.71 6.36 -3.26
C TYR A 113 -18.13 6.34 -3.84
N GLU A 114 -18.39 5.57 -4.90
CA GLU A 114 -19.69 5.61 -5.58
C GLU A 114 -20.70 4.63 -4.98
N TYR A 115 -20.28 3.42 -4.67
CA TYR A 115 -21.13 2.31 -4.25
C TYR A 115 -20.91 1.89 -2.79
N GLY A 116 -19.75 2.27 -2.23
CA GLY A 116 -19.35 1.89 -0.88
C GLY A 116 -18.75 0.49 -0.82
N ILE A 117 -18.66 -0.04 0.39
CA ILE A 117 -18.20 -1.39 0.70
C ILE A 117 -18.95 -1.90 1.93
N ILE A 118 -19.17 -3.22 1.97
CA ILE A 118 -19.93 -3.90 3.02
C ILE A 118 -19.00 -4.72 3.93
N PRO A 119 -19.38 -4.97 5.18
CA PRO A 119 -18.66 -5.90 6.05
C PRO A 119 -18.51 -7.32 5.48
N GLU A 120 -17.42 -7.99 5.86
CA GLU A 120 -17.06 -9.36 5.47
C GLU A 120 -18.18 -10.37 5.75
N GLN A 121 -18.99 -10.15 6.80
CA GLN A 121 -20.14 -11.00 7.15
C GLN A 121 -21.21 -11.09 6.04
N TYR A 122 -21.29 -10.11 5.14
CA TYR A 122 -22.26 -10.12 4.05
C TYR A 122 -21.75 -10.85 2.81
N MET A 123 -20.45 -10.79 2.55
CA MET A 123 -19.79 -11.47 1.43
C MET A 123 -18.40 -11.95 1.88
N HIS A 124 -18.33 -13.19 2.36
CA HIS A 124 -17.06 -13.81 2.72
C HIS A 124 -16.14 -13.99 1.50
N TYR A 125 -14.83 -13.84 1.71
CA TYR A 125 -13.77 -14.10 0.73
C TYR A 125 -13.68 -15.57 0.33
N GLU A 126 -13.77 -15.85 -0.97
CA GLU A 126 -13.81 -17.22 -1.52
C GLU A 126 -12.66 -17.54 -2.49
N ASN A 127 -11.66 -16.66 -2.62
CA ASN A 127 -10.54 -16.84 -3.56
C ASN A 127 -11.00 -17.07 -5.01
N ASN A 128 -12.09 -16.42 -5.41
CA ASN A 128 -12.63 -16.42 -6.77
C ASN A 128 -13.53 -15.18 -6.94
N ASP A 129 -13.97 -14.91 -8.16
CA ASP A 129 -14.88 -13.82 -8.51
C ASP A 129 -16.23 -14.34 -9.08
N TYR A 130 -16.51 -15.63 -8.94
CA TYR A 130 -17.77 -16.25 -9.38
C TYR A 130 -18.95 -15.96 -8.46
N LYS A 131 -18.69 -15.45 -7.25
CA LYS A 131 -19.73 -15.08 -6.31
C LYS A 131 -20.54 -13.92 -6.86
N ASN A 132 -21.85 -14.10 -6.99
CA ASN A 132 -22.75 -13.06 -7.48
C ASN A 132 -22.71 -11.83 -6.58
N CYS A 133 -22.60 -10.65 -7.19
CA CYS A 133 -22.71 -9.39 -6.48
C CYS A 133 -24.05 -9.26 -5.77
N ILE A 134 -24.02 -8.70 -4.56
CA ILE A 134 -25.20 -8.55 -3.70
C ILE A 134 -25.50 -7.10 -3.33
N MET A 135 -24.58 -6.19 -3.69
CA MET A 135 -24.70 -4.75 -3.49
C MET A 135 -25.54 -4.12 -4.59
N ASP A 136 -26.36 -3.13 -4.24
CA ASP A 136 -27.09 -2.33 -5.22
C ASP A 136 -26.12 -1.41 -5.98
N MET A 137 -25.85 -1.75 -7.25
CA MET A 137 -25.01 -1.00 -8.18
C MET A 137 -25.88 -0.20 -9.17
N GLY A 138 -27.15 0.06 -8.82
CA GLY A 138 -28.10 0.78 -9.64
C GLY A 138 -28.43 0.04 -10.93
N ASN A 139 -28.29 0.71 -12.08
CA ASN A 139 -28.59 0.10 -13.38
C ASN A 139 -27.54 -0.94 -13.82
N TYR A 140 -26.39 -1.03 -13.15
CA TYR A 140 -25.35 -2.00 -13.49
C TYR A 140 -25.74 -3.42 -13.08
N ASN A 141 -26.44 -3.58 -11.95
CA ASN A 141 -27.00 -4.85 -11.54
C ASN A 141 -28.45 -4.67 -11.07
N HIS A 142 -29.39 -5.36 -11.71
CA HIS A 142 -30.79 -5.34 -11.27
C HIS A 142 -30.98 -6.25 -10.05
N ILE A 143 -30.46 -5.83 -8.89
CA ILE A 143 -30.72 -6.50 -7.62
C ILE A 143 -32.04 -5.99 -7.07
N ASN A 144 -32.96 -6.91 -6.78
CA ASN A 144 -34.25 -6.57 -6.20
C ASN A 144 -34.04 -6.04 -4.76
N LYS A 145 -34.32 -4.75 -4.51
CA LYS A 145 -34.10 -4.07 -3.21
C LYS A 145 -34.76 -4.76 -2.02
N GLN A 146 -35.80 -5.56 -2.26
CA GLN A 146 -36.48 -6.35 -1.23
C GLN A 146 -35.67 -7.57 -0.76
N ASN A 147 -34.69 -8.04 -1.54
CA ASN A 147 -34.01 -9.30 -1.27
C ASN A 147 -32.87 -9.21 -0.24
N ARG A 148 -32.33 -8.02 0.11
CA ARG A 148 -31.28 -7.90 1.15
C ARG A 148 -31.35 -6.58 1.92
N ASN A 149 -31.45 -6.70 3.24
CA ASN A 149 -31.44 -5.58 4.19
C ASN A 149 -29.99 -5.23 4.61
N ILE A 150 -29.16 -4.79 3.66
CA ILE A 150 -27.78 -4.35 3.96
C ILE A 150 -27.84 -2.94 4.50
N LYS A 151 -27.61 -2.79 5.80
CA LYS A 151 -27.64 -1.49 6.49
C LYS A 151 -26.25 -0.88 6.71
N GLU A 152 -25.23 -1.72 6.68
CA GLU A 152 -23.86 -1.35 7.01
C GLU A 152 -23.05 -1.18 5.72
N ILE A 153 -23.08 0.02 5.17
CA ILE A 153 -22.29 0.40 4.00
C ILE A 153 -21.32 1.51 4.41
N TYR A 154 -20.04 1.29 4.13
CA TYR A 154 -18.97 2.24 4.37
C TYR A 154 -18.56 2.88 3.05
N TYR A 155 -18.27 4.17 3.07
CA TYR A 155 -17.92 4.92 1.87
C TYR A 155 -16.54 5.57 2.03
N VAL A 156 -15.97 5.92 0.88
CA VAL A 156 -14.78 6.76 0.78
C VAL A 156 -15.19 8.20 0.50
N SER A 157 -14.56 9.17 1.14
CA SER A 157 -14.82 10.60 0.89
C SER A 157 -13.86 11.18 -0.14
N ASP A 158 -12.61 10.71 -0.13
CA ASP A 158 -11.58 11.10 -1.09
C ASP A 158 -10.59 9.96 -1.33
N TYR A 159 -10.03 9.90 -2.54
CA TYR A 159 -9.01 8.95 -2.92
C TYR A 159 -8.22 9.53 -4.08
N ASN A 160 -6.89 9.41 -4.03
CA ASN A 160 -6.05 9.86 -5.13
C ASN A 160 -4.66 9.23 -5.08
N TYR A 161 -3.92 9.38 -6.17
CA TYR A 161 -2.47 9.22 -6.13
C TYR A 161 -1.88 10.28 -5.21
N ILE A 162 -0.91 9.88 -4.40
CA ILE A 162 -0.15 10.81 -3.56
C ILE A 162 0.52 11.84 -4.48
N ASN A 163 0.50 13.11 -4.08
CA ASN A 163 0.95 14.24 -4.92
C ASN A 163 0.09 14.47 -6.19
N GLY A 164 -1.12 13.89 -6.26
CA GLY A 164 -2.19 14.28 -7.19
C GLY A 164 -2.15 13.69 -8.59
N CYS A 165 -1.13 12.90 -8.95
CA CYS A 165 -1.06 12.25 -10.26
C CYS A 165 -0.27 10.93 -10.24
N TYR A 166 -0.57 10.07 -11.21
CA TYR A 166 0.21 8.86 -11.49
C TYR A 166 1.68 9.24 -11.72
N GLU A 167 2.61 8.53 -11.09
CA GLU A 167 4.06 8.83 -11.11
C GLU A 167 4.52 10.16 -10.52
N CYS A 168 3.63 10.89 -9.84
CA CYS A 168 4.01 12.10 -9.11
C CYS A 168 4.45 11.80 -7.67
N THR A 169 4.27 10.56 -7.22
CA THR A 169 4.65 10.12 -5.88
C THR A 169 6.16 10.18 -5.68
N ASN A 170 6.57 10.39 -4.43
CA ASN A 170 7.97 10.33 -4.03
C ASN A 170 8.08 9.97 -2.55
N GLU A 171 9.30 9.61 -2.15
CA GLU A 171 9.62 9.22 -0.78
C GLU A 171 9.06 10.18 0.27
N TYR A 172 9.24 11.49 0.10
CA TYR A 172 8.85 12.47 1.11
C TYR A 172 7.32 12.58 1.24
N GLU A 173 6.61 12.74 0.12
CA GLU A 173 5.15 12.86 0.14
C GLU A 173 4.48 11.59 0.67
N MET A 174 5.03 10.42 0.37
CA MET A 174 4.56 9.16 0.93
C MET A 174 4.74 9.10 2.45
N MET A 175 5.92 9.49 2.98
CA MET A 175 6.14 9.55 4.43
C MET A 175 5.19 10.55 5.11
N ASN A 176 5.01 11.73 4.51
CA ASN A 176 4.13 12.78 5.02
C ASN A 176 2.67 12.33 5.05
N GLU A 177 2.20 11.68 3.99
CA GLU A 177 0.85 11.11 3.91
C GLU A 177 0.64 10.03 4.98
N ILE A 178 1.62 9.12 5.15
CA ILE A 178 1.52 8.05 6.14
C ILE A 178 1.39 8.61 7.55
N ILE A 179 2.27 9.52 7.98
CA ILE A 179 2.24 10.05 9.38
C ILE A 179 1.01 10.90 9.67
N LEU A 180 0.49 11.60 8.67
CA LEU A 180 -0.67 12.47 8.83
C LEU A 180 -1.99 11.70 8.76
N ASN A 181 -2.11 10.69 7.89
CA ASN A 181 -3.43 10.14 7.58
C ASN A 181 -3.54 8.62 7.77
N GLY A 182 -2.43 7.89 7.74
CA GLY A 182 -2.41 6.44 7.93
C GLY A 182 -1.83 5.67 6.75
N PRO A 183 -1.87 4.33 6.80
CA PRO A 183 -1.29 3.46 5.78
C PRO A 183 -1.77 3.79 4.36
N ILE A 184 -0.87 3.65 3.39
CA ILE A 184 -1.12 3.88 1.97
C ILE A 184 -1.03 2.56 1.19
N VAL A 185 -1.59 2.53 0.00
CA VAL A 185 -1.41 1.41 -0.94
C VAL A 185 -0.30 1.78 -1.92
N ALA A 186 0.65 0.89 -2.15
CA ALA A 186 1.66 1.03 -3.19
C ALA A 186 1.68 -0.21 -4.07
N ALA A 187 2.24 -0.11 -5.26
CA ALA A 187 2.43 -1.24 -6.15
C ALA A 187 3.92 -1.51 -6.34
N ILE A 188 4.27 -2.79 -6.44
CA ILE A 188 5.64 -3.26 -6.70
C ILE A 188 5.66 -4.22 -7.88
N ASN A 189 6.82 -4.33 -8.52
CA ASN A 189 7.14 -5.46 -9.38
C ASN A 189 7.62 -6.63 -8.49
N ALA A 190 6.68 -7.47 -8.06
CA ALA A 190 6.95 -8.67 -7.31
C ALA A 190 7.56 -9.75 -8.22
N THR A 191 8.84 -10.04 -8.00
CA THR A 191 9.56 -11.15 -8.63
C THR A 191 9.48 -12.42 -7.79
N SER A 192 9.80 -13.58 -8.38
CA SER A 192 9.89 -14.87 -7.67
C SER A 192 10.85 -14.85 -6.46
N GLU A 193 11.83 -13.95 -6.42
CA GLU A 193 12.72 -13.77 -5.25
C GLU A 193 11.95 -13.49 -3.95
N LEU A 194 10.77 -12.85 -4.01
CA LEU A 194 9.96 -12.59 -2.82
C LEU A 194 9.37 -13.88 -2.21
N LEU A 195 9.30 -14.97 -2.97
CA LEU A 195 8.88 -16.27 -2.45
C LEU A 195 9.91 -16.88 -1.49
N ASN A 196 11.18 -16.44 -1.55
CA ASN A 196 12.23 -16.88 -0.63
C ASN A 196 12.06 -16.33 0.79
N TYR A 197 11.04 -15.49 1.03
CA TYR A 197 10.78 -14.84 2.32
C TYR A 197 9.66 -15.53 3.10
N TYR A 198 9.17 -16.69 2.67
CA TYR A 198 8.29 -17.51 3.50
C TYR A 198 9.05 -18.12 4.69
N ASN A 199 8.40 -18.13 5.85
CA ASN A 199 8.87 -18.71 7.11
C ASN A 199 10.20 -18.12 7.60
N ILE A 200 10.46 -16.84 7.32
CA ILE A 200 11.63 -16.17 7.87
C ILE A 200 11.38 -15.75 9.33
N GLU A 201 12.37 -15.95 10.19
CA GLU A 201 12.32 -15.52 11.60
C GLU A 201 13.14 -14.24 11.84
N ASP A 202 14.08 -13.91 10.94
CA ASP A 202 14.96 -12.74 11.10
C ASP A 202 14.21 -11.42 10.81
N LYS A 203 13.89 -10.70 11.88
CA LYS A 203 13.25 -9.38 11.85
C LYS A 203 14.13 -8.24 11.31
N ASN A 204 15.42 -8.50 11.04
CA ASN A 204 16.37 -7.51 10.53
C ASN A 204 16.57 -7.54 9.02
N VAL A 205 15.92 -8.46 8.32
CA VAL A 205 16.02 -8.57 6.86
C VAL A 205 15.42 -7.35 6.18
N VAL A 206 16.19 -6.75 5.26
CA VAL A 206 15.71 -5.69 4.35
C VAL A 206 15.80 -6.20 2.94
N TYR A 207 14.68 -6.23 2.22
CA TYR A 207 14.64 -6.55 0.80
C TYR A 207 15.26 -5.40 0.00
N ASP A 208 16.35 -5.70 -0.69
CA ASP A 208 17.12 -4.74 -1.48
C ASP A 208 17.34 -5.19 -2.94
N ILE A 209 16.78 -6.32 -3.37
CA ILE A 209 17.04 -6.93 -4.69
C ILE A 209 16.32 -6.15 -5.80
N LEU A 210 17.07 -5.81 -6.85
CA LEU A 210 16.54 -5.13 -8.03
C LEU A 210 16.01 -6.19 -9.01
N PRO A 211 14.76 -6.07 -9.47
CA PRO A 211 14.29 -6.94 -10.55
C PRO A 211 15.16 -6.75 -11.79
N LYS A 212 15.59 -7.86 -12.41
CA LYS A 212 16.46 -7.83 -13.60
C LYS A 212 15.72 -7.39 -14.87
N ASP A 213 14.44 -7.70 -14.96
CA ASP A 213 13.59 -7.48 -16.14
C ASP A 213 12.48 -6.45 -15.87
N THR A 214 12.79 -5.33 -15.23
CA THR A 214 11.83 -4.22 -15.09
C THR A 214 11.67 -3.48 -16.40
N HIS A 215 10.50 -3.61 -17.01
CA HIS A 215 10.12 -2.70 -18.09
C HIS A 215 9.80 -1.34 -17.49
N GLN A 216 10.46 -0.32 -18.00
CA GLN A 216 10.21 1.06 -17.63
C GLN A 216 10.38 1.95 -18.86
N VAL A 217 9.44 2.86 -19.09
CA VAL A 217 9.55 3.88 -20.13
C VAL A 217 9.87 5.18 -19.43
N CYS A 218 11.15 5.51 -19.32
CA CYS A 218 11.58 6.77 -18.75
C CYS A 218 11.77 7.79 -19.88
N ASP A 219 11.29 9.01 -19.69
CA ASP A 219 11.32 10.09 -20.68
C ASP A 219 10.35 9.90 -21.86
N VAL A 220 9.05 10.06 -21.59
CA VAL A 220 8.08 10.38 -22.66
C VAL A 220 8.55 11.69 -23.31
N PRO A 221 8.58 11.81 -24.66
CA PRO A 221 9.29 12.88 -25.39
C PRO A 221 8.89 14.35 -25.06
N ASN A 222 7.89 14.56 -24.20
CA ASN A 222 7.53 15.87 -23.66
C ASN A 222 7.98 15.95 -22.19
N LYS A 223 8.86 16.91 -21.88
CA LYS A 223 9.62 17.16 -20.63
C LYS A 223 8.79 17.41 -19.35
N GLY A 224 7.70 16.70 -19.13
CA GLY A 224 6.79 16.92 -18.00
C GLY A 224 5.98 15.70 -17.54
N PHE A 225 6.07 14.55 -18.22
CA PHE A 225 5.52 13.30 -17.71
C PHE A 225 6.65 12.38 -17.24
N ASN A 226 6.63 12.09 -15.93
CA ASN A 226 7.36 10.96 -15.36
C ASN A 226 6.86 9.69 -16.06
N GLY A 227 7.76 8.74 -16.25
CA GLY A 227 7.63 7.62 -17.17
C GLY A 227 6.44 6.65 -17.00
N TRP A 228 6.69 5.39 -17.32
CA TRP A 228 5.85 4.26 -16.92
C TRP A 228 6.75 3.25 -16.24
N GLN A 229 6.32 2.68 -15.12
CA GLN A 229 7.05 1.62 -14.43
C GLN A 229 6.18 0.38 -14.22
N GLN A 230 6.72 -0.77 -14.64
CA GLN A 230 6.06 -2.04 -14.45
C GLN A 230 5.89 -2.37 -12.96
N THR A 231 4.67 -2.73 -12.58
CA THR A 231 4.31 -3.33 -11.29
C THR A 231 3.26 -4.40 -11.52
N ASN A 232 3.19 -5.41 -10.66
CA ASN A 232 2.24 -6.52 -10.77
C ASN A 232 1.58 -6.89 -9.43
N HIS A 233 1.93 -6.24 -8.33
CA HIS A 233 1.45 -6.59 -7.00
C HIS A 233 1.20 -5.36 -6.13
N ALA A 234 0.04 -5.27 -5.48
CA ALA A 234 -0.32 -4.19 -4.58
C ALA A 234 -0.08 -4.59 -3.12
N ILE A 235 0.55 -3.70 -2.36
CA ILE A 235 0.90 -3.88 -0.93
C ILE A 235 0.53 -2.63 -0.13
N ASN A 236 0.55 -2.74 1.19
CA ASN A 236 0.41 -1.58 2.06
C ASN A 236 1.75 -1.13 2.62
N ILE A 237 1.95 0.19 2.72
CA ILE A 237 3.06 0.78 3.49
C ILE A 237 2.47 1.37 4.76
N VAL A 238 2.93 0.86 5.91
CA VAL A 238 2.40 1.23 7.25
C VAL A 238 3.35 2.14 8.03
N GLY A 239 4.60 2.24 7.59
CA GLY A 239 5.65 2.97 8.29
C GLY A 239 6.99 2.93 7.56
N TRP A 240 8.03 3.42 8.23
CA TRP A 240 9.41 3.45 7.74
C TRP A 240 10.40 3.42 8.89
N GLY A 241 11.67 3.16 8.56
CA GLY A 241 12.78 3.28 9.48
C GLY A 241 14.13 3.38 8.79
N GLU A 242 15.17 3.30 9.61
CA GLU A 242 16.57 3.26 9.19
C GLU A 242 17.30 2.26 10.09
N GLN A 243 18.18 1.44 9.52
CA GLN A 243 19.01 0.51 10.28
C GLN A 243 20.41 0.40 9.68
N ILE A 244 21.38 0.06 10.51
CA ILE A 244 22.75 -0.19 10.08
C ILE A 244 22.86 -1.67 9.71
N ILE A 245 23.29 -1.97 8.49
CA ILE A 245 23.45 -3.33 7.97
C ILE A 245 24.91 -3.55 7.56
N ASN A 246 25.44 -4.74 7.82
CA ASN A 246 26.73 -5.14 7.25
C ASN A 246 26.59 -5.27 5.71
N LYS A 247 27.50 -4.66 4.94
CA LYS A 247 27.51 -4.73 3.47
C LYS A 247 27.46 -6.17 2.95
N ASP A 248 28.06 -7.13 3.65
CA ASP A 248 28.04 -8.55 3.29
C ASP A 248 26.62 -9.17 3.24
N LYS A 249 25.65 -8.55 3.93
CA LYS A 249 24.25 -8.99 3.96
C LYS A 249 23.39 -8.30 2.89
N MET A 250 23.94 -7.35 2.14
CA MET A 250 23.23 -6.67 1.04
C MET A 250 23.45 -7.43 -0.26
N LYS A 251 22.37 -7.78 -0.96
CA LYS A 251 22.48 -8.49 -2.25
C LYS A 251 22.78 -7.54 -3.40
N ASN A 252 22.57 -6.23 -3.21
CA ASN A 252 22.59 -5.22 -4.27
C ASN A 252 23.70 -4.15 -4.13
N ASP A 253 24.80 -4.44 -3.43
CA ASP A 253 25.88 -3.46 -3.23
C ASP A 253 26.87 -3.43 -4.43
N ASP A 254 26.70 -2.52 -5.40
CA ASP A 254 27.73 -2.27 -6.45
C ASP A 254 28.81 -1.28 -5.95
N THR A 255 29.16 -1.28 -4.67
CA THR A 255 30.38 -0.55 -4.26
C THR A 255 31.63 -1.36 -4.62
N ASN A 256 31.83 -1.60 -5.91
CA ASN A 256 33.15 -1.81 -6.47
C ASN A 256 33.91 -0.48 -6.39
N ASN A 257 34.47 -0.16 -5.22
CA ASN A 257 35.62 0.74 -5.13
C ASN A 257 36.25 0.70 -3.74
N ASN A 258 37.44 0.10 -3.72
CA ASN A 258 38.66 0.59 -3.07
C ASN A 258 38.58 1.09 -1.62
N ASN A 259 39.16 0.26 -0.75
CA ASN A 259 40.01 0.62 0.39
C ASN A 259 39.41 1.48 1.52
N ASN A 260 39.27 0.83 2.68
CA ASN A 260 39.25 1.42 4.04
C ASN A 260 37.97 2.12 4.55
N ASP A 261 36.77 1.74 4.09
CA ASP A 261 35.53 2.26 4.68
C ASP A 261 34.71 1.15 5.36
N ASN A 262 34.47 1.34 6.68
CA ASN A 262 33.63 0.56 7.59
C ASN A 262 32.63 -0.39 6.90
N ASN A 263 32.63 -1.68 7.28
CA ASN A 263 31.73 -2.74 6.76
C ASN A 263 30.23 -2.49 7.02
N HIS A 264 29.84 -1.33 7.55
CA HIS A 264 28.49 -1.01 7.97
C HIS A 264 27.91 0.12 7.12
N LYS A 265 26.66 -0.04 6.66
CA LYS A 265 25.93 0.93 5.84
C LYS A 265 24.57 1.24 6.47
N LEU A 266 24.24 2.53 6.57
CA LEU A 266 22.90 2.95 6.94
C LEU A 266 21.94 2.70 5.78
N VAL A 267 20.92 1.87 6.00
CA VAL A 267 19.89 1.52 5.02
C VAL A 267 18.54 2.02 5.51
N LYS A 268 17.87 2.80 4.66
CA LYS A 268 16.50 3.26 4.85
C LYS A 268 15.53 2.21 4.33
N TYR A 269 14.43 2.00 5.04
CA TYR A 269 13.39 1.05 4.61
C TYR A 269 11.97 1.60 4.82
N TRP A 270 11.06 1.09 4.01
CA TRP A 270 9.62 1.05 4.21
C TRP A 270 9.27 -0.19 5.02
N ILE A 271 8.24 -0.10 5.86
CA ILE A 271 7.61 -1.24 6.50
C ILE A 271 6.39 -1.60 5.66
N ILE A 272 6.47 -2.72 4.94
CA ILE A 272 5.39 -3.17 4.07
C ILE A 272 4.59 -4.28 4.76
N ARG A 273 3.27 -4.22 4.61
CA ARG A 273 2.33 -5.30 4.94
C ARG A 273 1.88 -5.94 3.63
N ASN A 274 2.00 -7.25 3.54
CA ASN A 274 1.64 -8.01 2.34
C ASN A 274 0.26 -8.68 2.50
N THR A 275 -0.19 -9.35 1.44
CA THR A 275 -1.48 -10.05 1.32
C THR A 275 -1.30 -11.55 1.12
N TRP A 276 -0.19 -12.12 1.60
CA TRP A 276 0.19 -13.54 1.43
C TRP A 276 0.22 -14.29 2.78
N GLY A 277 -0.58 -13.84 3.75
CA GLY A 277 -0.68 -14.43 5.07
C GLY A 277 0.52 -14.18 5.99
N LYS A 278 0.38 -14.61 7.25
CA LYS A 278 1.37 -14.38 8.33
C LYS A 278 2.70 -15.12 8.15
N ASN A 279 2.68 -16.22 7.39
CA ASN A 279 3.85 -17.05 7.16
C ASN A 279 4.80 -16.44 6.13
N TRP A 280 4.35 -15.45 5.36
CA TRP A 280 5.24 -14.70 4.48
C TRP A 280 5.90 -13.55 5.23
N GLY A 281 7.20 -13.33 5.00
CA GLY A 281 7.96 -12.31 5.70
C GLY A 281 8.01 -12.57 7.21
N TYR A 282 8.22 -11.51 7.99
CA TYR A 282 8.14 -11.55 9.44
C TYR A 282 6.71 -11.21 9.88
N LYS A 283 5.94 -12.22 10.26
CA LYS A 283 4.51 -12.10 10.63
C LYS A 283 3.63 -11.43 9.55
N GLY A 284 3.92 -11.62 8.25
CA GLY A 284 3.20 -10.98 7.14
C GLY A 284 3.78 -9.65 6.65
N TYR A 285 4.89 -9.21 7.25
CA TYR A 285 5.53 -7.93 6.98
C TYR A 285 6.95 -8.09 6.48
N LEU A 286 7.47 -7.07 5.79
CA LEU A 286 8.87 -7.03 5.36
C LEU A 286 9.40 -5.60 5.42
N LYS A 287 10.70 -5.44 5.69
CA LYS A 287 11.37 -4.16 5.46
C LYS A 287 11.82 -4.10 4.00
N PHE A 288 11.42 -3.07 3.29
CA PHE A 288 11.69 -2.91 1.85
C PHE A 288 12.52 -1.66 1.61
N GLN A 289 13.61 -1.72 0.83
CA GLN A 289 14.54 -0.60 0.72
C GLN A 289 13.84 0.67 0.20
N ARG A 290 14.06 1.79 0.92
CA ARG A 290 13.40 3.09 0.70
C ARG A 290 14.33 4.13 0.11
N GLY A 291 13.76 5.03 -0.70
CA GLY A 291 14.40 6.22 -1.28
C GLY A 291 15.17 5.95 -2.57
N ILE A 292 14.97 4.76 -3.14
CA ILE A 292 15.50 4.35 -4.43
C ILE A 292 14.39 3.84 -5.36
N ASN A 293 13.11 4.02 -5.02
CA ASN A 293 12.00 3.49 -5.82
C ASN A 293 12.18 2.02 -6.24
N LEU A 294 12.62 1.18 -5.29
CA LEU A 294 12.89 -0.23 -5.54
C LEU A 294 11.63 -0.93 -6.07
N ALA A 295 11.75 -1.64 -7.19
CA ALA A 295 10.64 -2.32 -7.85
C ALA A 295 9.40 -1.43 -8.14
N GLY A 296 9.58 -0.11 -8.29
CA GLY A 296 8.47 0.82 -8.56
C GLY A 296 7.64 1.24 -7.34
N ILE A 297 8.04 0.84 -6.12
CA ILE A 297 7.28 1.06 -4.88
C ILE A 297 6.92 2.53 -4.60
N GLU A 298 7.70 3.48 -5.11
CA GLU A 298 7.52 4.93 -4.91
C GLU A 298 6.90 5.61 -6.15
N SER A 299 6.31 4.85 -7.07
CA SER A 299 5.82 5.37 -8.37
C SER A 299 4.30 5.59 -8.45
N GLN A 300 3.49 4.86 -7.69
CA GLN A 300 2.03 4.94 -7.84
C GLN A 300 1.27 4.69 -6.54
N ALA A 301 1.78 5.27 -5.45
CA ALA A 301 1.11 5.15 -4.16
C ALA A 301 -0.22 5.92 -4.13
N VAL A 302 -1.24 5.32 -3.52
CA VAL A 302 -2.62 5.82 -3.44
C VAL A 302 -3.04 5.91 -1.98
N TYR A 303 -3.79 6.96 -1.65
CA TYR A 303 -4.50 7.10 -0.39
C TYR A 303 -6.01 6.90 -0.58
N ILE A 304 -6.69 6.45 0.47
CA ILE A 304 -8.13 6.16 0.47
C ILE A 304 -8.72 6.60 1.80
N ASP A 305 -9.49 7.69 1.81
CA ASP A 305 -10.00 8.30 3.03
C ASP A 305 -11.46 7.94 3.32
N PRO A 306 -11.79 7.58 4.58
CA PRO A 306 -13.13 7.22 4.99
C PRO A 306 -14.10 8.40 4.87
N ASP A 307 -15.36 8.11 4.58
CA ASP A 307 -16.44 9.08 4.67
C ASP A 307 -17.23 8.93 5.98
N PHE A 308 -17.16 9.96 6.82
CA PHE A 308 -17.91 10.01 8.07
C PHE A 308 -19.28 10.70 7.93
N SER A 309 -19.60 11.26 6.76
CA SER A 309 -20.81 12.05 6.51
C SER A 309 -21.96 11.27 5.88
N ARG A 310 -21.70 10.05 5.38
CA ARG A 310 -22.69 9.14 4.78
C ARG A 310 -22.46 7.68 5.18
N GLY A 311 -23.40 6.83 4.77
CA GLY A 311 -23.38 5.40 5.10
C GLY A 311 -23.53 5.14 6.60
N TYR A 312 -23.04 3.97 7.02
CA TYR A 312 -23.11 3.53 8.41
C TYR A 312 -22.39 4.45 9.41
N PRO A 313 -21.19 5.02 9.11
CA PRO A 313 -20.51 5.94 10.02
C PRO A 313 -21.35 7.16 10.43
N LYS A 314 -22.16 7.70 9.51
CA LYS A 314 -23.08 8.81 9.81
C LYS A 314 -24.09 8.43 10.89
N ASN A 315 -24.65 7.22 10.78
CA ASN A 315 -25.67 6.72 11.71
C ASN A 315 -25.10 6.56 13.12
N ILE A 316 -23.86 6.08 13.25
CA ILE A 316 -23.16 5.98 14.54
C ILE A 316 -23.04 7.36 15.19
N LEU A 317 -22.57 8.36 14.42
CA LEU A 317 -22.36 9.72 14.93
C LEU A 317 -23.67 10.40 15.34
N GLN A 318 -24.76 10.17 14.63
CA GLN A 318 -26.08 10.71 14.97
C GLN A 318 -26.73 10.01 16.17
N SER A 319 -26.33 8.77 16.46
CA SER A 319 -26.83 8.00 17.60
C SER A 319 -26.07 8.26 18.91
N ASP A 320 -24.97 9.01 18.87
CA ASP A 320 -24.16 9.33 20.06
C ASP A 320 -24.83 10.49 20.84
N PRO A 321 -25.33 10.28 22.07
CA PRO A 321 -26.10 11.29 22.82
C PRO A 321 -25.30 12.53 23.30
N LEU A 322 -24.01 12.61 22.94
CA LEU A 322 -23.06 13.64 23.39
C LEU A 322 -22.78 14.72 22.32
N GLN A 323 -23.58 14.79 21.24
CA GLN A 323 -23.64 15.95 20.35
C GLN A 323 -24.70 16.95 20.78
#